data_AF-A0A7X2SZA1-F1
#
_entry.id   AF-A0A7X2SZA1-F1
#
_cell.length_a   1.000
_cell.length_b   1.000
_cell.length_c   1.000
_cell.angle_alpha   90.00
_cell.angle_beta   90.00
_cell.angle_gamma   90.00
#
_symmetry.space_group_name_H-M   'P 1'
#
loop_
_entity.id
_entity.type
_entity.pdbx_description
1 polymer ?
#
loop_
_entity_poly.entity_id
_entity_poly.type
_entity_poly.pdbx_seq_one_letter_code
_entity_poly.pdbx_strand_id
1 'polypeptide(L)' 'MKLHEMKPNEGARNVRKRVGRGTSSGTGKTAGRGQKGQKARSKVRLGFEGGQMP' A
#
# COMPACT_ATOMS: atom_id res chain seq x y z
N MET A 1 -27.73 7.40 23.97
CA MET A 1 -27.00 7.22 22.70
C MET A 1 -27.79 6.28 21.82
N LYS A 2 -28.32 6.81 20.71
CA LYS A 2 -29.00 6.02 19.68
C LYS A 2 -27.98 5.52 18.65
N LEU A 3 -28.36 4.52 17.86
CA LEU A 3 -27.45 3.90 16.87
C LEU A 3 -26.84 4.91 15.88
N HIS A 4 -27.58 5.95 15.50
CA HIS A 4 -27.14 6.97 14.53
C HIS A 4 -26.32 8.12 15.14
N GLU A 5 -26.20 8.17 16.46
CA GLU A 5 -25.46 9.23 17.18
C GLU A 5 -24.02 8.80 17.51
N MET A 6 -23.68 7.53 17.28
CA MET A 6 -22.36 6.98 17.56
C MET A 6 -21.31 7.59 16.63
N LYS A 7 -20.34 8.30 17.21
CA LYS A 7 -19.16 8.81 16.51
C LYS A 7 -17.90 8.20 17.12
N PRO A 8 -16.92 7.78 16.31
CA PRO A 8 -15.63 7.34 16.82
C PRO A 8 -14.86 8.52 17.40
N ASN A 9 -13.90 8.23 18.28
CA ASN A 9 -12.92 9.22 18.73
C ASN A 9 -12.11 9.75 17.55
N GLU A 10 -11.62 10.98 17.67
CA GLU A 10 -10.79 11.60 16.65
C GLU A 10 -9.54 10.75 16.37
N GLY A 11 -9.24 10.53 15.08
CA GLY A 11 -8.11 9.69 14.66
C GLY A 11 -8.30 8.18 14.80
N ALA A 12 -9.39 7.70 15.40
CA ALA A 12 -9.62 6.26 15.58
C ALA A 12 -9.82 5.49 14.25
N ARG A 13 -10.13 6.19 13.15
CA ARG A 13 -10.29 5.60 11.82
C ARG A 13 -9.53 6.41 10.77
N ASN A 14 -8.69 5.70 10.01
CA ASN A 14 -7.96 6.26 8.87
C ASN A 14 -8.45 5.66 7.55
N VAL A 15 -8.46 6.47 6.50
CA VAL A 15 -8.84 6.01 5.16
C VAL A 15 -7.71 5.16 4.59
N ARG A 16 -8.03 3.93 4.15
CA ARG A 16 -7.04 3.07 3.49
C ARG A 16 -6.56 3.67 2.17
N LYS A 17 -5.28 3.51 1.86
CA LYS A 17 -4.72 3.91 0.57
C LYS A 17 -5.26 3.04 -0.56
N ARG A 18 -5.92 3.65 -1.54
CA ARG A 18 -6.46 2.97 -2.73
C ARG A 18 -5.57 3.25 -3.94
N VAL A 19 -4.63 2.34 -4.21
CA VAL A 19 -3.68 2.48 -5.32
C VAL A 19 -4.33 2.26 -6.69
N GLY A 20 -3.76 2.83 -7.75
CA GLY A 20 -4.23 2.65 -9.12
C GLY A 20 -5.59 3.28 -9.39
N ARG A 21 -5.85 4.48 -8.85
CA ARG A 21 -7.13 5.22 -9.01
C ARG A 21 -6.88 6.64 -9.54
N GLY A 22 -6.28 6.72 -10.72
CA GLY A 22 -6.00 8.00 -11.40
C GLY A 22 -4.73 8.70 -10.91
N THR A 23 -4.24 9.65 -11.70
CA THR A 23 -2.97 10.36 -11.46
C THR A 23 -3.02 11.25 -10.20
N SER A 24 -4.15 11.91 -9.96
CA SER A 24 -4.37 12.78 -8.79
C SER A 24 -4.26 12.04 -7.45
N SER A 25 -4.47 10.72 -7.42
CA SER A 25 -4.31 9.90 -6.21
C SER A 25 -2.86 9.75 -5.74
N GLY A 26 -1.87 10.26 -6.49
CA GLY A 26 -0.43 10.10 -6.22
C GLY A 26 0.09 8.67 -6.39
N THR A 27 -0.79 7.70 -6.61
CA THR A 27 -0.45 6.27 -6.81
C THR A 27 -1.14 5.66 -8.02
N GLY A 28 -1.49 6.48 -9.00
CA GLY A 28 -2.19 6.06 -10.21
C GLY A 28 -1.37 5.17 -11.13
N LYS A 29 -0.23 5.68 -11.62
CA LYS A 29 0.50 5.05 -12.73
C LYS A 29 1.08 3.68 -12.38
N THR A 30 1.89 3.61 -11.33
CA THR A 30 2.66 2.41 -10.98
C THR A 30 2.18 1.73 -9.70
N ALA A 31 1.08 2.22 -9.10
CA ALA A 31 0.63 1.79 -7.78
C ALA A 31 1.74 1.83 -6.70
N GLY A 32 2.75 2.70 -6.87
CA GLY A 32 3.91 2.80 -5.98
C GLY A 32 5.00 1.74 -6.19
N ARG A 33 4.91 0.91 -7.25
CA ARG A 33 5.85 -0.20 -7.49
C ARG A 33 7.02 0.14 -8.43
N GLY A 34 7.08 1.36 -8.98
CA GLY A 34 8.06 1.72 -10.02
C GLY A 34 7.69 1.20 -11.42
N GLN A 35 8.60 1.32 -12.40
CA GLN A 35 8.29 1.03 -13.81
C GLN A 35 8.55 -0.44 -14.22
N LYS A 36 9.62 -1.06 -13.74
CA LYS A 36 10.11 -2.39 -14.18
C LYS A 36 10.75 -3.15 -13.01
N GLY A 37 11.38 -4.29 -13.31
CA GLY A 37 12.15 -5.09 -12.35
C GLY A 37 11.30 -6.13 -11.61
N GLN A 38 11.99 -7.07 -10.94
CA GLN A 38 11.33 -8.17 -10.23
C GLN A 38 10.33 -7.66 -9.19
N LYS A 39 10.68 -6.62 -8.42
CA LYS A 39 9.82 -6.04 -7.37
C LYS A 39 8.53 -5.40 -7.90
N ALA A 40 8.47 -5.05 -9.18
CA ALA A 40 7.24 -4.55 -9.80
C ALA A 40 6.24 -5.70 -10.13
N ARG A 41 6.75 -6.93 -10.29
CA ARG A 41 5.97 -8.12 -10.66
C ARG A 41 5.72 -9.07 -9.48
N SER A 42 6.74 -9.32 -8.68
CA SER A 42 6.77 -10.30 -7.59
C SER A 42 7.73 -9.87 -6.47
N LYS A 43 8.03 -10.78 -5.54
CA LYS A 43 8.92 -10.56 -4.39
C LYS A 43 10.11 -11.52 -4.45
N VAL A 44 11.16 -11.14 -3.75
CA VAL A 44 12.29 -12.01 -3.42
C VAL A 44 12.02 -12.63 -2.04
N ARG A 45 12.44 -13.87 -1.82
CA ARG A 45 12.27 -14.53 -0.50
C ARG A 45 13.04 -13.78 0.60
N LEU A 46 12.54 -13.86 1.83
CA LEU A 46 13.25 -13.29 2.98
C LEU A 46 14.60 -14.02 3.17
N GLY A 47 15.68 -13.27 3.41
CA GLY A 47 17.02 -13.82 3.59
C GLY A 47 17.78 -14.19 2.30
N PHE A 48 17.29 -13.82 1.11
CA PHE A 48 18.05 -13.98 -0.13
C PHE A 48 18.78 -12.70 -0.53
N GLU A 49 20.10 -12.80 -0.67
CA GLU A 49 21.00 -11.66 -0.95
C GLU A 49 21.41 -11.54 -2.42
N GLY A 50 20.76 -12.25 -3.34
CA GLY A 50 21.09 -12.18 -4.77
C GLY A 50 22.07 -13.24 -5.26
N GLY A 51 22.42 -14.22 -4.42
CA GLY A 51 23.32 -15.32 -4.75
C GLY A 51 24.47 -15.51 -3.77
N GLN A 52 24.68 -14.55 -2.88
CA GLN A 52 25.61 -14.67 -1.75
C GLN A 52 25.10 -15.70 -0.73
N MET A 53 26.04 -16.44 -0.13
CA MET A 53 25.75 -17.27 1.05
C MET A 53 25.45 -16.33 2.22
N PRO A 54 24.24 -16.37 2.78
CA PRO A 54 23.86 -15.51 3.89
C PRO A 54 24.57 -15.92 5.20
#